data_AF-A0A927QPD1-F1
#
_entry.id   AF-A0A927QPD1-F1
#
_cell.length_a   1.000
_cell.length_b   1.000
_cell.length_c   1.000
_cell.angle_alpha   90.00
_cell.angle_beta   90.00
_cell.angle_gamma   90.00
#
_symmetry.space_group_name_H-M   'P 1'
#
loop_
_entity.id
_entity.type
_entity.pdbx_description
1 polymer ?
#
loop_
_entity_poly.entity_id
_entity_poly.type
_entity_poly.pdbx_seq_one_letter_code
_entity_poly.pdbx_strand_id
1 'polypeptide(L)'
;MGLTDLNDLRDLHDPTRVDDVAVLTGGPVTHSGLALDLPARLLDEEFGRSRVWRFEDFDFPATLTHEPTRRFLRDMGLPEDHGFFHLDTDIPLPTLAEYYAHERADAFASGRLPSRAAHLIRLGHFVEGSSLVVDGTTGAILNWSEPESTLCPLDADLSTFAFTLWRLHRENHERTATGCWVERLRNEACAEL
;
A
#
# COMPACT_ATOMS: atom_id res chain seq x y z
N MET A 1 26.22 -50.85 21.72
CA MET A 1 25.01 -50.10 22.13
C MET A 1 25.33 -48.63 21.89
N GLY A 2 24.91 -47.96 20.83
CA GLY A 2 23.73 -48.16 19.99
C GLY A 2 22.82 -46.94 20.18
N LEU A 3 22.73 -46.10 19.13
CA LEU A 3 21.76 -45.03 18.87
C LEU A 3 21.89 -43.79 19.79
N THR A 4 21.74 -42.54 19.35
CA THR A 4 21.07 -41.95 18.18
C THR A 4 21.65 -40.53 18.07
N ASP A 5 22.35 -40.14 17.01
CA ASP A 5 21.88 -39.75 15.67
C ASP A 5 21.84 -38.22 15.55
N LEU A 6 22.57 -37.74 14.55
CA LEU A 6 22.95 -36.36 14.29
C LEU A 6 21.87 -35.72 13.39
N ASN A 7 20.59 -35.89 13.75
CA ASN A 7 19.45 -35.58 12.89
C ASN A 7 18.42 -34.59 13.47
N ASP A 8 18.58 -34.09 14.70
CA ASP A 8 17.66 -33.10 15.29
C ASP A 8 17.84 -31.67 14.74
N LEU A 9 18.62 -31.48 13.68
CA LEU A 9 18.84 -30.20 12.99
C LEU A 9 18.03 -30.08 11.68
N ARG A 10 17.01 -30.94 11.50
CA ARG A 10 16.11 -30.94 10.34
C ARG A 10 14.64 -30.67 10.68
N ASP A 11 14.39 -29.78 11.64
CA ASP A 11 13.07 -29.16 11.82
C ASP A 11 13.09 -27.66 11.46
N LEU A 12 13.85 -27.32 10.42
CA LEU A 12 13.76 -26.01 9.77
C LEU A 12 12.71 -26.06 8.66
N HIS A 13 11.62 -25.33 8.90
CA HIS A 13 10.70 -24.78 7.90
C HIS A 13 9.81 -25.76 7.13
N ASP A 14 8.63 -26.03 7.71
CA ASP A 14 7.42 -26.30 6.94
C ASP A 14 6.69 -24.96 6.68
N PRO A 15 6.67 -24.44 5.44
CA PRO A 15 6.00 -23.19 5.09
C PRO A 15 4.47 -23.34 4.90
N THR A 16 3.85 -24.46 5.31
CA THR A 16 2.42 -24.72 5.03
C THR A 16 1.51 -24.83 6.26
N ARG A 17 1.99 -24.54 7.47
CA ARG A 17 1.13 -24.47 8.67
C ARG A 17 0.45 -23.10 8.81
N VAL A 18 -0.66 -22.96 8.10
CA VAL A 18 -1.64 -21.87 8.25
C VAL A 18 -2.52 -22.08 9.49
N ASP A 19 -1.94 -22.14 10.69
CA ASP A 19 -2.71 -22.28 11.94
C ASP A 19 -2.07 -21.50 13.10
N ASP A 20 -1.69 -20.24 12.87
CA ASP A 20 -1.34 -19.29 13.95
C ASP A 20 -1.46 -17.82 13.50
N VAL A 21 -2.53 -17.48 12.78
CA VAL A 21 -2.92 -16.08 12.52
C VAL A 21 -4.22 -15.77 13.25
N ALA A 22 -4.21 -15.89 14.58
CA ALA A 22 -5.38 -15.60 15.40
C ALA A 22 -5.03 -15.06 16.78
N VAL A 23 -3.97 -14.25 16.92
CA VAL A 23 -3.81 -13.34 18.06
C VAL A 23 -3.06 -12.13 17.56
N LEU A 24 -3.74 -10.99 17.40
CA LEU A 24 -3.25 -9.60 17.49
C LEU A 24 -4.31 -8.60 16.96
N THR A 25 -5.60 -8.84 17.16
CA THR A 25 -6.67 -7.87 16.85
C THR A 25 -7.10 -7.14 18.11
N GLY A 26 -6.21 -6.30 18.65
CA GLY A 26 -6.50 -5.55 19.87
C GLY A 26 -5.46 -4.51 20.23
N GLY A 27 -4.89 -3.82 19.22
CA GLY A 27 -4.26 -2.54 19.47
C GLY A 27 -5.30 -1.52 19.96
N PRO A 28 -4.90 -0.42 20.63
CA PRO A 28 -5.83 0.65 20.97
C PRO A 28 -6.56 1.11 19.71
N VAL A 29 -7.88 0.92 19.69
CA VAL A 29 -8.73 1.37 18.60
C VAL A 29 -8.70 2.89 18.62
N THR A 30 -8.08 3.47 17.59
CA THR A 30 -8.05 4.91 17.38
C THR A 30 -9.47 5.45 17.14
N HIS A 31 -9.67 6.77 17.19
CA HIS A 31 -11.00 7.35 16.96
C HIS A 31 -11.52 7.05 15.55
N SER A 32 -10.62 6.95 14.57
CA SER A 32 -10.97 6.62 13.19
C SER A 32 -11.32 5.14 12.97
N GLY A 33 -10.88 4.25 13.87
CA GLY A 33 -10.95 2.80 13.68
C GLY A 33 -9.83 2.25 12.79
N LEU A 34 -8.80 3.04 12.51
CA LEU A 34 -7.57 2.65 11.80
C LEU A 34 -6.40 2.50 12.79
N ALA A 35 -5.23 2.10 12.32
CA ALA A 35 -4.03 1.96 13.13
C ALA A 35 -3.51 3.31 13.66
N LEU A 36 -3.68 4.40 12.89
CA LEU A 36 -3.22 5.75 13.23
C LEU A 36 -4.32 6.80 13.03
N ASP A 37 -4.50 7.69 14.01
CA ASP A 37 -5.26 8.94 13.82
C ASP A 37 -4.32 10.01 13.25
N LEU A 38 -4.36 10.20 11.93
CA LEU A 38 -3.55 11.22 11.26
C LEU A 38 -4.18 12.61 11.37
N PRO A 39 -3.39 13.69 11.48
CA PRO A 39 -3.91 15.06 11.39
C PRO A 39 -4.63 15.29 10.06
N ALA A 40 -5.81 15.92 10.10
CA ALA A 40 -6.71 16.03 8.95
C ALA A 40 -6.10 16.66 7.68
N ARG A 41 -5.07 17.49 7.83
CA ARG A 41 -4.39 18.18 6.72
C ARG A 41 -2.98 17.67 6.45
N LEU A 42 -2.55 16.57 7.08
CA LEU A 42 -1.18 16.05 6.98
C LEU A 42 -0.75 15.89 5.51
N LEU A 43 -1.60 15.24 4.71
CA LEU A 43 -1.31 14.99 3.30
C LEU A 43 -1.46 16.27 2.46
N ASP A 44 -2.47 17.09 2.74
CA ASP A 44 -2.69 18.35 2.04
C ASP A 44 -1.51 19.34 2.21
N GLU A 45 -0.93 19.38 3.42
CA GLU A 45 0.18 20.26 3.77
C GLU A 45 1.50 19.80 3.15
N GLU A 46 1.71 18.48 3.08
CA GLU A 46 2.96 17.91 2.56
C GLU A 46 2.96 17.78 1.03
N PHE A 47 1.88 17.26 0.44
CA PHE A 47 1.79 16.98 -1.00
C PHE A 47 1.14 18.11 -1.80
N GLY A 48 0.39 18.98 -1.12
CA GLY A 48 -0.46 19.99 -1.74
C GLY A 48 -1.86 19.43 -2.04
N ARG A 49 -2.89 20.22 -1.69
CA ARG A 49 -4.31 19.85 -1.83
C ARG A 49 -4.73 19.37 -3.22
N SER A 50 -4.12 19.88 -4.28
CA SER A 50 -4.45 19.53 -5.67
C SER A 50 -3.80 18.24 -6.15
N ARG A 51 -3.01 17.57 -5.29
CA ARG A 51 -2.33 16.30 -5.58
C ARG A 51 -2.77 15.19 -4.63
N VAL A 52 -3.80 15.45 -3.83
CA VAL A 52 -4.40 14.50 -2.89
C VAL A 52 -5.82 14.23 -3.38
N TRP A 53 -6.00 13.03 -3.94
CA TRP A 53 -7.28 12.58 -4.48
C TRP A 53 -8.18 12.04 -3.38
N ARG A 54 -9.46 12.39 -3.46
CA ARG A 54 -10.50 11.92 -2.56
C ARG A 54 -11.61 11.29 -3.39
N PHE A 55 -12.02 10.10 -2.99
CA PHE A 55 -13.06 9.34 -3.68
C PHE A 55 -14.44 9.67 -3.15
N GLU A 56 -15.44 9.58 -4.01
CA GLU A 56 -16.84 9.70 -3.64
C GLU A 56 -17.45 8.33 -3.34
N ASP A 57 -18.60 8.31 -2.67
CA ASP A 57 -19.23 7.04 -2.26
C ASP A 57 -19.58 6.10 -3.41
N PHE A 58 -19.86 6.65 -4.59
CA PHE A 58 -20.17 5.89 -5.79
C PHE A 58 -18.92 5.32 -6.49
N ASP A 59 -17.72 5.79 -6.12
CA ASP A 59 -16.46 5.25 -6.65
C ASP A 59 -16.08 3.93 -5.95
N PHE A 60 -16.68 3.64 -4.80
CA PHE A 60 -16.36 2.45 -4.03
C PHE A 60 -17.19 1.24 -4.47
N PRO A 61 -16.55 0.10 -4.76
CA PRO A 61 -17.29 -1.13 -5.04
C PRO A 61 -18.02 -1.61 -3.79
N ALA A 62 -19.12 -2.35 -3.97
CA ALA A 62 -19.94 -2.85 -2.86
C ALA A 62 -19.15 -3.76 -1.87
N THR A 63 -18.04 -4.35 -2.33
CA THR A 63 -17.19 -5.24 -1.54
C THR A 63 -16.21 -4.50 -0.62
N LEU A 64 -16.02 -3.19 -0.80
CA LEU A 64 -15.37 -2.35 0.21
C LEU A 64 -16.36 -2.11 1.35
N THR A 65 -16.46 -3.01 2.31
CA THR A 65 -17.39 -2.86 3.45
C THR A 65 -16.72 -2.26 4.68
N HIS A 66 -15.39 -2.14 4.68
CA HIS A 66 -14.63 -1.58 5.79
C HIS A 66 -14.81 -0.06 5.87
N GLU A 67 -15.74 0.37 6.73
CA GLU A 67 -16.13 1.78 6.87
C GLU A 67 -14.97 2.74 7.22
N PRO A 68 -14.00 2.39 8.09
CA PRO A 68 -12.83 3.25 8.33
C PRO A 68 -12.03 3.54 7.06
N THR A 69 -11.87 2.55 6.18
CA THR A 69 -11.16 2.70 4.89
C THR A 69 -11.93 3.62 3.94
N ARG A 70 -13.26 3.44 3.83
CA ARG A 70 -14.11 4.35 3.02
C ARG A 70 -13.98 5.79 3.47
N ARG A 71 -14.11 6.02 4.78
CA ARG A 71 -14.01 7.35 5.36
C ARG A 71 -12.63 7.96 5.10
N PHE A 72 -11.56 7.19 5.22
CA PHE A 72 -10.22 7.67 4.92
C PHE A 72 -10.09 8.11 3.47
N LEU A 73 -10.52 7.29 2.50
CA LEU A 73 -10.44 7.61 1.07
C LEU A 73 -11.32 8.81 0.69
N ARG A 74 -12.45 9.01 1.36
CA ARG A 74 -13.36 10.14 1.12
C ARG A 74 -12.88 11.45 1.76
N ASP A 75 -12.48 11.39 3.03
CA ASP A 75 -12.24 12.60 3.83
C ASP A 75 -10.76 13.03 3.76
N MET A 76 -9.83 12.07 3.88
CA MET A 76 -8.40 12.32 3.89
C MET A 76 -7.80 12.24 2.48
N GLY A 77 -8.20 11.22 1.73
CA GLY A 77 -7.66 10.93 0.41
C GLY A 77 -6.26 10.30 0.42
N LEU A 78 -5.70 10.14 -0.77
CA LEU A 78 -4.34 9.65 -0.99
C LEU A 78 -3.60 10.54 -2.01
N PRO A 79 -2.27 10.67 -1.92
CA PRO A 79 -1.50 11.32 -2.98
C PRO A 79 -1.70 10.59 -4.31
N GLU A 80 -1.93 11.34 -5.39
CA GLU A 80 -2.14 10.79 -6.75
C GLU A 80 -0.90 10.06 -7.27
N ASP A 81 0.28 10.60 -6.96
CA ASP A 81 1.55 10.08 -7.46
C ASP A 81 2.65 10.24 -6.40
N HIS A 82 3.36 9.13 -6.17
CA HIS A 82 4.55 9.02 -5.36
C HIS A 82 5.52 8.06 -6.07
N GLY A 83 6.83 8.21 -5.97
CA GLY A 83 7.80 7.54 -6.88
C GLY A 83 7.76 6.00 -7.01
N PHE A 84 6.94 5.29 -6.22
CA PHE A 84 6.69 3.84 -6.30
C PHE A 84 5.18 3.48 -6.28
N PHE A 85 4.30 4.48 -6.33
CA PHE A 85 2.85 4.34 -6.20
C PHE A 85 2.13 5.38 -7.05
N HIS A 86 1.25 4.92 -7.92
CA HIS A 86 0.36 5.77 -8.70
C HIS A 86 -1.08 5.34 -8.47
N LEU A 87 -1.92 6.26 -7.98
CA LEU A 87 -3.32 6.01 -7.66
C LEU A 87 -4.18 6.05 -8.93
N ASP A 88 -5.07 5.08 -9.08
CA ASP A 88 -6.08 5.11 -10.14
C ASP A 88 -7.15 6.15 -9.75
N THR A 89 -7.31 7.19 -10.57
CA THR A 89 -8.27 8.28 -10.30
C THR A 89 -9.31 8.47 -11.41
N ASP A 90 -9.07 7.91 -12.60
CA ASP A 90 -9.92 8.12 -13.78
C ASP A 90 -11.20 7.25 -13.79
N ILE A 91 -11.23 6.19 -12.98
CA ILE A 91 -12.33 5.22 -12.91
C ILE A 91 -12.71 4.93 -11.45
N PRO A 92 -13.97 4.53 -11.19
CA PRO A 92 -14.34 3.91 -9.91
C PRO A 92 -13.39 2.77 -9.57
N LEU A 93 -13.07 2.62 -8.29
CA LEU A 93 -12.08 1.65 -7.83
C LEU A 93 -12.53 0.22 -8.17
N PRO A 94 -11.82 -0.50 -9.05
CA PRO A 94 -12.21 -1.85 -9.41
C PRO A 94 -11.74 -2.83 -8.34
N THR A 95 -12.47 -3.92 -8.18
CA THR A 95 -11.90 -5.11 -7.54
C THR A 95 -10.84 -5.72 -8.46
N LEU A 96 -9.90 -6.47 -7.90
CA LEU A 96 -8.86 -7.15 -8.66
C LEU A 96 -9.48 -8.10 -9.70
N ALA A 97 -10.58 -8.77 -9.34
CA ALA A 97 -11.33 -9.60 -10.27
C ALA A 97 -11.91 -8.79 -11.45
N GLU A 98 -12.48 -7.61 -11.19
CA GLU A 98 -13.04 -6.74 -12.23
C GLU A 98 -11.96 -6.15 -13.14
N TYR A 99 -10.85 -5.69 -12.56
CA TYR A 99 -9.71 -5.17 -13.33
C TYR A 99 -9.20 -6.21 -14.34
N TYR A 100 -9.02 -7.46 -13.90
CA TYR A 100 -8.56 -8.51 -14.81
C TYR A 100 -9.61 -8.97 -15.82
N ALA A 101 -10.90 -8.88 -15.48
CA ALA A 101 -11.98 -9.20 -16.41
C ALA A 101 -12.12 -8.16 -17.54
N HIS A 102 -11.84 -6.87 -17.29
CA HIS A 102 -12.07 -5.80 -18.24
C HIS A 102 -10.80 -5.31 -18.94
N GLU A 103 -9.74 -5.00 -18.18
CA GLU A 103 -8.55 -4.34 -18.72
C GLU A 103 -7.45 -5.32 -19.14
N ARG A 104 -7.49 -6.55 -18.62
CA ARG A 104 -6.47 -7.57 -18.85
C ARG A 104 -7.06 -8.91 -19.31
N ALA A 105 -8.21 -8.88 -19.99
CA ALA A 105 -8.90 -10.07 -20.47
C ALA A 105 -7.99 -11.02 -21.27
N ASP A 106 -7.01 -10.47 -21.98
CA ASP A 106 -6.08 -11.20 -22.84
C ASP A 106 -4.78 -11.63 -22.13
N ALA A 107 -4.48 -11.06 -20.96
CA ALA A 107 -3.18 -11.15 -20.31
C ALA A 107 -3.11 -12.13 -19.14
N PHE A 108 -4.26 -12.60 -18.61
CA PHE A 108 -4.28 -13.39 -17.38
C PHE A 108 -5.20 -14.60 -17.45
N ALA A 109 -4.62 -15.80 -17.36
CA ALA A 109 -5.40 -17.02 -17.22
C ALA A 109 -6.15 -17.01 -15.88
N SER A 110 -7.47 -17.21 -15.93
CA SER A 110 -8.40 -17.07 -14.79
C SER A 110 -8.08 -17.92 -13.55
N GLY A 111 -7.10 -18.84 -13.62
CA GLY A 111 -6.61 -19.66 -12.52
C GLY A 111 -5.45 -19.08 -11.71
N ARG A 112 -4.95 -17.88 -12.04
CA ARG A 112 -3.82 -17.23 -11.32
C ARG A 112 -4.27 -16.19 -10.29
N LEU A 113 -5.56 -15.85 -10.24
CA LEU A 113 -6.08 -14.87 -9.28
C LEU A 113 -6.24 -15.49 -7.88
N PRO A 114 -6.02 -14.71 -6.82
CA PRO A 114 -6.27 -15.16 -5.47
C PRO A 114 -7.77 -15.42 -5.26
N SER A 115 -8.11 -16.38 -4.41
CA SER A 115 -9.50 -16.81 -4.16
C SER A 115 -10.44 -15.67 -3.71
N ARG A 116 -9.89 -14.61 -3.11
CA ARG A 116 -10.63 -13.43 -2.64
C ARG A 116 -10.51 -12.22 -3.57
N ALA A 117 -10.11 -12.38 -4.84
CA ALA A 117 -9.90 -11.27 -5.77
C ALA A 117 -11.10 -10.29 -5.92
N ALA A 118 -12.33 -10.76 -5.72
CA ALA A 118 -13.54 -9.91 -5.74
C ALA A 118 -13.67 -8.99 -4.49
N HIS A 119 -12.90 -9.24 -3.44
CA HIS A 119 -12.85 -8.43 -2.22
C HIS A 119 -11.57 -7.60 -2.12
N LEU A 120 -10.64 -7.76 -3.05
CA LEU A 120 -9.41 -6.98 -3.09
C LEU A 120 -9.64 -5.80 -4.01
N ILE A 121 -9.71 -4.59 -3.47
CA ILE A 121 -9.90 -3.38 -4.26
C ILE A 121 -8.54 -2.87 -4.70
N ARG A 122 -8.35 -2.72 -6.01
CA ARG A 122 -7.14 -2.13 -6.57
C ARG A 122 -7.19 -0.63 -6.36
N LEU A 123 -6.17 -0.08 -5.72
CA LEU A 123 -6.00 1.37 -5.56
C LEU A 123 -5.16 1.96 -6.68
N GLY A 124 -4.23 1.19 -7.22
CA GLY A 124 -3.44 1.62 -8.36
C GLY A 124 -2.17 0.81 -8.56
N HIS A 125 -1.30 1.34 -9.41
CA HIS A 125 -0.01 0.75 -9.72
C HIS A 125 0.96 0.96 -8.55
N PHE A 126 1.74 -0.07 -8.24
CA PHE A 126 2.78 -0.02 -7.21
C PHE A 126 4.17 -0.15 -7.85
N VAL A 127 5.17 -0.74 -7.19
CA VAL A 127 6.45 -1.04 -7.85
C VAL A 127 6.23 -1.89 -9.11
N GLU A 128 7.23 -1.92 -10.01
CA GLU A 128 7.12 -2.56 -11.32
C GLU A 128 6.46 -3.95 -11.27
N GLY A 129 5.39 -4.13 -12.05
CA GLY A 129 4.65 -5.39 -12.13
C GLY A 129 3.78 -5.69 -10.91
N SER A 130 3.55 -4.73 -10.03
CA SER A 130 2.72 -4.90 -8.84
C SER A 130 1.60 -3.86 -8.75
N SER A 131 0.54 -4.22 -8.04
CA SER A 131 -0.59 -3.33 -7.73
C SER A 131 -0.78 -3.21 -6.22
N LEU A 132 -1.09 -2.00 -5.77
CA LEU A 132 -1.52 -1.77 -4.39
C LEU A 132 -2.99 -2.16 -4.28
N VAL A 133 -3.31 -3.05 -3.34
CA VAL A 133 -4.68 -3.50 -3.12
C VAL A 133 -5.06 -3.38 -1.65
N VAL A 134 -6.35 -3.15 -1.38
CA VAL A 134 -6.92 -3.19 -0.04
C VAL A 134 -7.91 -4.35 0.07
N ASP A 135 -7.86 -5.14 1.14
CA ASP A 135 -8.95 -6.06 1.45
C ASP A 135 -10.17 -5.25 1.91
N GLY A 136 -11.24 -5.30 1.13
CA GLY A 136 -12.44 -4.51 1.35
C GLY A 136 -13.19 -4.84 2.63
N THR A 137 -12.97 -6.01 3.22
CA THR A 137 -13.60 -6.40 4.49
C THR A 137 -12.78 -5.91 5.69
N THR A 138 -11.46 -6.01 5.63
CA THR A 138 -10.58 -5.74 6.78
C THR A 138 -9.88 -4.39 6.74
N GLY A 139 -9.79 -3.76 5.57
CA GLY A 139 -9.01 -2.54 5.36
C GLY A 139 -7.50 -2.76 5.23
N ALA A 140 -7.02 -4.00 5.27
CA ALA A 140 -5.60 -4.32 5.19
C ALA A 140 -5.01 -4.00 3.81
N ILE A 141 -3.81 -3.42 3.80
CA ILE A 141 -3.09 -3.06 2.57
C ILE A 141 -2.12 -4.17 2.19
N LEU A 142 -2.24 -4.63 0.95
CA LEU A 142 -1.47 -5.72 0.39
C LEU A 142 -0.79 -5.27 -0.90
N ASN A 143 0.34 -5.87 -1.17
CA ASN A 143 0.97 -5.86 -2.49
C ASN A 143 0.49 -7.07 -3.29
N TRP A 144 -0.10 -6.85 -4.46
CA TRP A 144 -0.36 -7.89 -5.45
C TRP A 144 0.76 -7.89 -6.49
N SER A 145 1.55 -8.96 -6.52
CA SER A 145 2.59 -9.14 -7.54
C SER A 145 2.03 -9.93 -8.72
N GLU A 146 1.94 -9.31 -9.89
CA GLU A 146 1.40 -9.96 -11.08
C GLU A 146 2.30 -11.10 -11.60
N PRO A 147 3.65 -10.94 -11.70
CA PRO A 147 4.54 -11.97 -12.21
C PRO A 147 4.51 -13.25 -11.37
N GLU A 148 4.56 -13.11 -10.05
CA GLU A 148 4.57 -14.19 -9.07
C GLU A 148 3.15 -14.70 -8.77
N SER A 149 2.12 -13.89 -9.05
CA SER A 149 0.72 -14.17 -8.69
C SER A 149 0.55 -14.38 -7.18
N THR A 150 1.19 -13.53 -6.39
CA THR A 150 1.22 -13.62 -4.93
C THR A 150 0.71 -12.34 -4.28
N LEU A 151 0.07 -12.50 -3.12
CA LEU A 151 -0.28 -11.41 -2.22
C LEU A 151 0.70 -11.38 -1.05
N CYS A 152 1.26 -10.21 -0.78
CA CYS A 152 2.11 -9.97 0.38
C CYS A 152 1.49 -8.85 1.23
N PRO A 153 1.37 -9.02 2.56
CA PRO A 153 1.01 -7.92 3.44
C PRO A 153 2.00 -6.75 3.30
N LEU A 154 1.47 -5.53 3.16
CA LEU A 154 2.28 -4.32 3.05
C LEU A 154 2.13 -3.45 4.31
N ASP A 155 0.90 -3.06 4.63
CA ASP A 155 0.59 -2.20 5.75
C ASP A 155 -0.71 -2.64 6.44
N ALA A 156 -0.84 -2.30 7.72
CA ALA A 156 -2.02 -2.67 8.50
C ALA A 156 -3.32 -2.08 7.92
N ASP A 157 -3.27 -0.83 7.45
CA ASP A 157 -4.36 -0.13 6.75
C ASP A 157 -3.83 1.15 6.07
N LEU A 158 -4.74 1.93 5.47
CA LEU A 158 -4.43 3.17 4.77
C LEU A 158 -3.78 4.25 5.63
N SER A 159 -4.04 4.29 6.94
CA SER A 159 -3.43 5.30 7.82
C SER A 159 -1.92 5.06 7.95
N THR A 160 -1.50 3.81 8.09
CA THR A 160 -0.08 3.43 8.12
C THR A 160 0.58 3.66 6.77
N PHE A 161 -0.09 3.27 5.68
CA PHE A 161 0.43 3.50 4.33
C PHE A 161 0.60 5.00 4.02
N ALA A 162 -0.39 5.82 4.31
CA ALA A 162 -0.33 7.28 4.11
C ALA A 162 0.77 7.93 4.97
N PHE A 163 0.96 7.46 6.20
CA PHE A 163 2.06 7.91 7.05
C PHE A 163 3.43 7.55 6.47
N THR A 164 3.57 6.35 5.89
CA THR A 164 4.78 5.92 5.18
C THR A 164 5.05 6.80 3.95
N LEU A 165 4.03 7.10 3.14
CA LEU A 165 4.16 8.03 2.01
C LEU A 165 4.62 9.42 2.47
N TRP A 166 3.97 9.98 3.49
CA TRP A 166 4.33 11.27 4.07
C TRP A 166 5.78 11.30 4.54
N ARG A 167 6.23 10.26 5.26
CA ARG A 167 7.60 10.16 5.76
C ARG A 167 8.62 10.12 4.61
N LEU A 168 8.39 9.28 3.61
CA LEU A 168 9.29 9.13 2.46
C LEU A 168 9.33 10.40 1.60
N HIS A 169 8.22 11.12 1.49
CA HIS A 169 8.18 12.40 0.78
C HIS A 169 9.08 13.44 1.47
N ARG A 170 8.97 13.55 2.80
CA ARG A 170 9.80 14.47 3.60
C ARG A 170 11.28 14.17 3.50
N GLU A 171 11.67 12.91 3.62
CA GLU A 171 13.07 12.49 3.50
C GLU A 171 13.64 12.85 2.12
N ASN A 172 12.83 12.72 1.05
CA ASN A 172 13.21 13.16 -0.30
C ASN A 172 13.29 14.69 -0.43
N HIS A 173 12.37 15.44 0.17
CA HIS A 173 12.39 16.89 0.16
C HIS A 173 13.62 17.45 0.88
N GLU A 174 13.99 16.86 2.02
CA GLU A 174 15.21 17.24 2.76
C GLU A 174 16.49 16.93 1.98
N ARG A 175 16.55 15.79 1.29
CA ARG A 175 17.69 15.39 0.46
C ARG A 175 17.86 16.28 -0.76
N THR A 176 16.77 16.64 -1.43
CA THR A 176 16.79 17.55 -2.58
C THR A 176 17.17 18.97 -2.18
N ALA A 177 16.62 19.47 -1.06
CA ALA A 177 17.01 20.77 -0.51
C ALA A 177 18.51 20.81 -0.19
N THR A 178 19.03 19.79 0.51
CA THR A 178 20.46 19.67 0.85
C THR A 178 21.33 19.65 -0.42
N GLY A 179 20.93 18.91 -1.45
CA GLY A 179 21.63 18.90 -2.74
C GLY A 179 21.66 20.27 -3.43
N CYS A 180 20.54 20.99 -3.41
CA CYS A 180 20.42 22.34 -3.99
C CYS A 180 21.31 23.36 -3.27
N TRP A 181 21.43 23.28 -1.94
CA TRP A 181 22.33 24.12 -1.16
C TRP A 181 23.81 23.86 -1.48
N VAL A 182 24.20 22.59 -1.60
CA VAL A 182 25.58 22.21 -1.97
C VAL A 182 25.93 22.73 -3.37
N GLU A 183 25.01 22.61 -4.32
CA GLU A 183 25.21 23.05 -5.69
C GLU A 183 25.30 24.59 -5.79
N ARG A 184 24.50 25.32 -5.01
CA ARG A 184 24.58 26.79 -4.91
C ARG A 184 25.93 27.25 -4.36
N LEU A 185 26.38 26.68 -3.25
CA LEU A 185 27.67 27.01 -2.64
C LEU A 185 28.85 26.72 -3.58
N ARG A 186 28.79 25.61 -4.32
CA ARG A 186 29.80 25.28 -5.34
C ARG A 186 29.82 26.32 -6.46
N ASN A 187 28.67 26.76 -6.94
CA ASN A 187 28.58 27.75 -8.01
C ASN A 187 29.04 29.13 -7.56
N GLU A 188 28.74 29.54 -6.32
CA GLU A 188 29.26 30.78 -5.72
C GLU A 188 30.78 30.75 -5.58
N ALA A 189 31.36 29.65 -5.10
CA ALA A 189 32.82 29.49 -4.99
C ALA A 189 33.54 29.48 -6.35
N CYS A 190 32.88 29.05 -7.43
CA CYS A 190 33.43 29.12 -8.79
C CYS A 190 33.28 30.49 -9.45
N ALA A 191 32.40 31.37 -8.96
CA ALA A 191 32.17 32.70 -9.53
C ALA A 191 33.17 33.77 -9.02
N GLU A 192 33.95 33.46 -7.99
CA GLU A 192 34.96 34.35 -7.39
C GLU A 192 36.38 34.11 -7.93
N LEU A 193 36.55 33.29 -8.97
CA LEU A 193 37.81 32.99 -9.67
C LEU A 193 37.77 33.48 -11.13
#